data_AF-A0A9E4WB96-F1
#
_entry.id   AF-A0A9E4WB96-F1
#
_cell.length_a   1.000
_cell.length_b   1.000
_cell.length_c   1.000
_cell.angle_alpha   90.00
_cell.angle_beta   90.00
_cell.angle_gamma   90.00
#
_symmetry.space_group_name_H-M   'P 1'
#
loop_
_entity.id
_entity.type
_entity.pdbx_description
1 polymer ?
#
loop_
_entity_poly.entity_id
_entity_poly.type
_entity_poly.pdbx_seq_one_letter_code
_entity_poly.pdbx_strand_id
1 'polypeptide(L)'
;MTQAQASEYTAKDIQVLEGMEAVRVRPGMYIGSTDQRGLHHLIYEILDNAVDEAMAGFCDRVDISISEDGWISVADDGRGIPIDKHA
;
A
#
# COMPACT_ATOMS: atom_id res chain seq x y z
N MET A 1 29.78 -41.10 2.92
CA MET A 1 28.48 -40.65 2.40
C MET A 1 27.74 -39.97 3.54
N THR A 2 27.78 -38.64 3.60
CA THR A 2 27.05 -37.87 4.61
C THR A 2 25.61 -37.75 4.15
N GLN A 3 24.69 -38.45 4.84
CA GLN A 3 23.26 -38.28 4.64
C GLN A 3 22.88 -36.86 5.06
N ALA A 4 22.29 -36.09 4.14
CA ALA A 4 21.63 -34.85 4.48
C ALA A 4 20.45 -35.19 5.42
N GLN A 5 20.43 -34.61 6.62
CA GLN A 5 19.26 -34.70 7.49
C GLN A 5 18.06 -34.12 6.73
N ALA A 6 17.03 -34.93 6.51
CA ALA A 6 15.76 -34.45 6.00
C ALA A 6 15.17 -33.49 7.03
N SER A 7 15.02 -32.22 6.67
CA SER A 7 14.29 -31.25 7.48
C SER A 7 12.86 -31.75 7.64
N GLU A 8 12.45 -32.00 8.87
CA GLU A 8 11.10 -32.48 9.17
C GLU A 8 10.13 -31.28 9.01
N TYR A 9 9.18 -31.37 8.07
CA TYR A 9 8.17 -30.34 7.85
C TYR A 9 6.98 -30.59 8.77
N THR A 10 6.72 -29.62 9.65
CA THR A 10 5.72 -29.69 10.73
C THR A 10 4.77 -28.51 10.68
N ALA A 11 3.73 -28.52 11.51
CA ALA A 11 2.80 -27.39 11.63
C ALA A 11 3.48 -26.06 12.04
N LYS A 12 4.67 -26.12 12.67
CA LYS A 12 5.42 -24.92 13.08
C LYS A 12 6.06 -24.18 11.90
N ASP A 13 6.21 -24.85 10.76
CA ASP A 13 6.79 -24.28 9.54
C ASP A 13 5.77 -23.49 8.71
N ILE A 14 4.49 -23.54 9.10
CA ILE A 14 3.45 -22.68 8.53
C ILE A 14 3.41 -21.36 9.29
N GLN A 15 3.71 -20.27 8.58
CA GLN A 15 3.60 -18.91 9.10
C GLN A 15 2.34 -18.23 8.57
N VAL A 16 1.59 -17.61 9.46
CA VAL A 16 0.50 -16.67 9.14
C VAL A 16 1.07 -15.26 9.27
N LEU A 17 0.93 -14.46 8.21
CA LEU A 17 1.32 -13.05 8.21
C LEU A 17 0.08 -12.20 8.48
N GLU A 18 0.10 -11.40 9.54
CA GLU A 18 -1.06 -10.64 9.98
C GLU A 18 -1.07 -9.19 9.45
N GLY A 19 -2.25 -8.71 9.07
CA GLY A 19 -2.46 -7.33 8.63
C GLY A 19 -1.52 -6.90 7.50
N MET A 20 -0.71 -5.87 7.77
CA MET A 20 0.22 -5.29 6.79
C MET A 20 1.52 -6.09 6.62
N GLU A 21 1.74 -7.14 7.40
CA GLU A 21 2.95 -7.95 7.29
C GLU A 21 3.04 -8.65 5.93
N ALA A 22 1.93 -9.22 5.45
CA ALA A 22 1.87 -9.85 4.13
C ALA A 22 2.23 -8.89 3.00
N VAL A 23 1.76 -7.64 3.09
CA VAL A 23 2.06 -6.57 2.13
C VAL A 23 3.55 -6.25 2.10
N ARG A 24 4.18 -6.14 3.27
CA ARG A 24 5.62 -5.83 3.39
C ARG A 24 6.52 -6.98 2.95
N VAL A 25 6.11 -8.23 3.21
CA VAL A 25 6.87 -9.42 2.80
C VAL A 25 6.77 -9.65 1.29
N ARG A 26 5.62 -9.34 0.67
CA ARG A 26 5.37 -9.57 -0.76
C ARG A 26 4.83 -8.33 -1.47
N PRO A 27 5.56 -7.19 -1.50
CA PRO A 27 5.05 -5.93 -2.01
C PRO A 27 4.68 -5.98 -3.50
N GLY A 28 5.39 -6.77 -4.31
CA GLY A 28 5.08 -6.91 -5.75
C GLY A 28 3.68 -7.44 -6.04
N MET A 29 3.05 -8.17 -5.11
CA MET A 29 1.65 -8.60 -5.26
C MET A 29 0.65 -7.44 -5.13
N TYR A 30 1.02 -6.37 -4.42
CA TYR A 30 0.15 -5.25 -4.09
C TYR A 30 0.45 -4.01 -4.93
N ILE A 31 1.74 -3.69 -5.14
CA ILE A 31 2.18 -2.49 -5.86
C ILE A 31 2.89 -2.82 -7.18
N GLY A 32 2.81 -4.08 -7.64
CA GLY A 32 3.37 -4.58 -8.89
C GLY A 32 4.89 -4.80 -8.87
N SER A 33 5.67 -3.81 -8.46
CA SER A 33 7.14 -3.88 -8.36
C SER A 33 7.67 -3.06 -7.18
N THR A 34 8.95 -3.20 -6.86
CA THR A 34 9.67 -2.30 -5.92
C THR A 34 10.71 -1.45 -6.64
N ASP A 35 10.52 -1.25 -7.96
CA ASP A 35 11.29 -0.33 -8.77
C ASP A 35 10.55 1.02 -8.88
N GLN A 36 11.01 1.90 -9.77
CA GLN A 36 10.41 3.22 -9.98
C GLN A 36 8.90 3.15 -10.27
N ARG A 37 8.40 2.10 -10.95
CA ARG A 37 6.97 1.97 -11.27
C ARG A 37 6.14 1.76 -10.02
N GLY A 38 6.55 0.83 -9.16
CA GLY A 38 5.89 0.60 -7.88
C GLY A 38 5.97 1.80 -6.95
N LEU A 39 7.09 2.53 -6.96
CA LEU A 39 7.21 3.78 -6.20
C LEU A 39 6.16 4.81 -6.64
N HIS A 40 5.97 5.03 -7.95
CA HIS A 40 4.95 5.96 -8.45
C HIS A 40 3.53 5.41 -8.24
N HIS A 41 3.36 4.08 -8.25
CA HIS A 41 2.09 3.44 -7.95
C HIS A 41 1.57 3.83 -6.56
N LEU A 42 2.44 3.96 -5.56
CA LEU A 42 2.04 4.46 -4.23
C LEU A 42 1.41 5.86 -4.28
N ILE A 43 1.86 6.72 -5.21
CA ILE A 43 1.29 8.06 -5.41
C ILE A 43 -0.07 7.94 -6.09
N TYR A 44 -0.19 7.06 -7.10
CA TYR A 44 -1.44 6.82 -7.82
C TYR A 44 -2.53 6.32 -6.90
N GLU A 45 -2.23 5.40 -5.98
CA GLU A 45 -3.22 4.92 -5.00
C GLU A 45 -3.83 6.05 -4.16
N ILE A 46 -3.05 7.06 -3.77
CA ILE A 46 -3.59 8.21 -3.02
C ILE A 46 -4.35 9.16 -3.95
N LEU A 47 -3.82 9.42 -5.15
CA LEU A 47 -4.46 10.27 -6.14
C LEU A 47 -5.80 9.69 -6.61
N ASP A 48 -5.89 8.38 -6.83
CA ASP A 48 -7.10 7.72 -7.32
C ASP A 48 -8.25 7.85 -6.31
N ASN A 49 -7.97 7.79 -5.00
CA ASN A 49 -8.96 8.08 -3.97
C ASN A 49 -9.49 9.52 -4.03
N ALA A 50 -8.63 10.50 -4.34
CA ALA A 50 -9.04 11.89 -4.55
C ALA A 50 -9.84 12.06 -5.85
N VAL A 51 -9.45 11.36 -6.92
CA VAL A 51 -10.18 11.34 -8.20
C VAL A 51 -11.57 10.73 -8.03
N ASP A 52 -11.73 9.71 -7.18
CA ASP A 52 -13.04 9.15 -6.85
C ASP A 52 -13.98 10.18 -6.20
N GLU A 53 -13.47 11.05 -5.32
CA GLU A 53 -14.24 12.17 -4.76
C GLU A 53 -14.64 13.18 -5.85
N ALA A 54 -13.75 13.46 -6.80
CA ALA A 54 -14.04 14.34 -7.93
C ALA A 54 -15.09 13.73 -8.88
N MET A 55 -14.98 12.42 -9.17
CA MET A 55 -15.97 11.68 -9.96
C MET A 55 -17.34 11.63 -9.28
N ALA A 56 -17.37 11.62 -7.95
CA ALA A 56 -18.58 11.73 -7.16
C ALA A 56 -19.12 13.17 -7.04
N GLY A 57 -18.40 14.17 -7.58
CA GLY A 57 -18.80 15.57 -7.61
C GLY A 57 -18.53 16.35 -6.31
N PHE A 58 -17.64 15.85 -5.46
CA PHE A 58 -17.33 16.46 -4.17
C PHE A 58 -15.95 17.12 -4.10
N CYS A 59 -15.03 16.81 -5.03
CA CYS A 59 -13.72 17.46 -5.14
C CYS A 59 -13.62 18.22 -6.46
N ASP A 60 -13.08 19.44 -6.43
CA ASP A 60 -12.77 20.24 -7.63
C ASP A 60 -11.27 20.50 -7.83
N ARG A 61 -10.46 20.32 -6.77
CA ARG A 61 -9.02 20.51 -6.81
C ARG A 61 -8.27 19.42 -6.06
N VAL A 62 -7.25 18.88 -6.72
CA VAL A 62 -6.23 18.03 -6.11
C VAL A 62 -4.86 18.66 -6.29
N ASP A 63 -4.15 18.88 -5.19
CA ASP A 63 -2.80 19.44 -5.15
C ASP A 63 -1.78 18.34 -4.83
N ILE A 64 -0.76 18.18 -5.69
CA ILE A 64 0.36 17.26 -5.46
C ILE A 64 1.64 18.07 -5.24
N SER A 65 2.35 17.77 -4.15
CA SER A 65 3.62 18.41 -3.82
C SER A 65 4.69 17.39 -3.50
N ILE A 66 5.93 17.70 -3.90
CA ILE A 66 7.13 16.91 -3.58
C ILE A 66 8.07 17.83 -2.81
N SER A 67 8.43 17.44 -1.59
CA SER A 67 9.37 18.20 -0.76
C SER A 67 10.82 17.89 -1.17
N GLU A 68 11.75 18.75 -0.74
CA GLU A 68 13.19 18.56 -0.97
C GLU A 68 13.71 17.25 -0.34
N ASP A 69 13.08 16.80 0.75
CA ASP A 69 13.40 15.55 1.44
C ASP A 69 12.78 14.30 0.78
N GLY A 70 12.07 14.47 -0.34
CA GLY A 70 11.44 13.39 -1.09
C GLY A 70 10.08 12.94 -0.55
N TRP A 71 9.45 13.70 0.35
CA TRP A 71 8.06 13.45 0.76
C TRP A 71 7.11 13.87 -0.35
N ILE A 72 6.07 13.07 -0.56
CA ILE A 72 5.01 13.37 -1.52
C ILE A 72 3.72 13.54 -0.74
N SER A 73 3.03 14.66 -0.96
CA SER A 73 1.71 14.92 -0.40
C SER A 73 0.71 15.09 -1.53
N VAL A 74 -0.43 14.41 -1.40
CA VAL A 74 -1.61 14.57 -2.24
C VAL A 74 -2.71 15.11 -1.33
N ALA A 75 -3.26 16.27 -1.67
CA ALA A 75 -4.33 16.91 -0.92
C ALA A 75 -5.53 17.16 -1.85
N ASP A 76 -6.71 16.76 -1.41
CA ASP A 76 -7.98 17.05 -2.08
C ASP A 76 -8.88 17.91 -1.19
N ASP A 77 -9.90 18.50 -1.80
CA ASP A 77 -10.96 19.25 -1.12
C ASP A 77 -12.30 18.50 -1.12
N GLY A 78 -12.25 17.17 -1.19
CA GLY A 78 -13.40 16.29 -1.11
C GLY A 78 -14.04 16.24 0.28
N ARG A 79 -14.88 15.24 0.51
CA ARG A 79 -15.61 15.10 1.79
C ARG A 79 -14.70 14.74 2.97
N GLY A 80 -13.52 14.21 2.68
CA GLY A 80 -12.59 13.66 3.67
C GLY A 80 -12.96 12.24 4.11
N ILE A 81 -11.95 11.52 4.63
CA ILE A 81 -12.12 10.17 5.16
C ILE A 81 -13.04 10.22 6.41
N PRO A 82 -14.03 9.33 6.56
CA PRO A 82 -14.88 9.27 7.74
C PRO A 82 -14.08 9.09 9.04
N ILE A 83 -14.37 9.93 10.04
CA ILE A 83 -13.66 9.97 11.32
C ILE A 83 -14.46 9.40 12.50
N ASP A 84 -15.71 8.99 12.27
CA ASP A 84 -16.55 8.39 13.29
C ASP A 84 -16.05 6.99 13.67
N LYS A 85 -16.44 6.52 14.86
CA LYS A 85 -16.08 5.16 15.31
C LYS A 85 -16.69 4.12 14.40
N HIS A 86 -15.84 3.23 13.90
CA HIS A 86 -16.27 2.03 13.18
C HIS A 86 -17.06 1.12 14.14
N ALA A 87 -18.26 0.70 13.72
CA ALA A 87 -19.19 -0.12 14.48
C ALA A 87 -19.19 -1.57 13.99
#